data_AF-A0A7C7CVF0-F1
#
_entry.id   AF-A0A7C7CVF0-F1
#
_cell.length_a   1.000
_cell.length_b   1.000
_cell.length_c   1.000
_cell.angle_alpha   90.00
_cell.angle_beta   90.00
_cell.angle_gamma   90.00
#
_symmetry.space_group_name_H-M   'P 1'
#
loop_
_entity.id
_entity.type
_entity.pdbx_description
1 polymer ?
#
loop_
_entity_poly.entity_id
_entity_poly.type
_entity_poly.pdbx_seq_one_letter_code
_entity_poly.pdbx_strand_id
1 'polypeptide(L)'
;TTIKAEKDGIIQMMDTTQIGWGLVDMGCGRKQKDDILDSTAGLECHRKVGDKVLIGEKLFTCFCNNEKKLKSGVEKISNAVSIGPEPVEISLFYN
;
A
#
# COMPACT_ATOMS: atom_id res chain seq x y z
N THR A 1 4.46 7.83 7.66
CA THR A 1 3.52 7.14 8.57
C THR A 1 3.43 5.67 8.21
N THR A 2 2.85 4.82 9.06
CA THR A 2 2.81 3.37 8.86
C THR A 2 1.36 2.88 8.78
N ILE A 3 1.08 2.04 7.77
CA ILE A 3 -0.16 1.28 7.65
C ILE A 3 0.08 -0.09 8.27
N LYS A 4 -0.84 -0.51 9.15
CA LYS A 4 -0.71 -1.72 9.95
C LYS A 4 -1.83 -2.71 9.62
N ALA A 5 -1.60 -3.99 9.87
CA ALA A 5 -2.61 -5.03 9.76
C ALA A 5 -3.77 -4.75 10.73
N GLU A 6 -5.00 -4.78 10.23
CA GLU A 6 -6.21 -4.55 11.03
C GLU A 6 -6.62 -5.77 11.87
N LYS A 7 -6.12 -6.96 11.51
CA LYS A 7 -6.41 -8.24 12.15
C LYS A 7 -5.34 -9.28 11.84
N ASP A 8 -5.36 -10.36 12.59
CA ASP A 8 -4.54 -11.53 12.33
C ASP A 8 -5.00 -12.27 11.06
N GLY A 9 -4.07 -12.89 10.35
CA GLY A 9 -4.39 -13.78 9.22
C GLY A 9 -3.29 -13.83 8.17
N ILE A 10 -3.70 -14.14 6.95
CA ILE A 10 -2.86 -14.17 5.75
C ILE A 10 -3.31 -13.05 4.82
N ILE A 11 -2.36 -12.33 4.23
CA ILE A 11 -2.68 -11.31 3.22
C ILE A 11 -3.19 -12.02 1.97
N GLN A 12 -4.48 -11.86 1.68
CA GLN A 12 -5.14 -12.53 0.57
C GLN A 12 -5.00 -11.78 -0.75
N MET A 13 -5.04 -10.46 -0.69
CA MET A 13 -4.96 -9.62 -1.87
C MET A 13 -4.38 -8.25 -1.53
N MET A 14 -3.71 -7.66 -2.52
CA MET A 14 -3.30 -6.27 -2.54
C MET A 14 -3.75 -5.65 -3.87
N ASP A 15 -4.67 -4.68 -3.84
CA ASP A 15 -5.06 -3.92 -5.03
C ASP A 15 -3.94 -2.94 -5.39
N THR A 16 -3.03 -3.39 -6.24
CA THR A 16 -1.87 -2.60 -6.68
C THR A 16 -2.27 -1.36 -7.48
N THR A 17 -3.45 -1.35 -8.10
CA THR A 17 -3.98 -0.18 -8.82
C THR A 17 -4.36 0.90 -7.83
N GLN A 18 -5.13 0.52 -6.79
CA GLN A 18 -5.50 1.45 -5.72
C GLN A 18 -4.29 1.95 -4.95
N ILE A 19 -3.29 1.09 -4.68
CA ILE A 19 -2.00 1.49 -4.09
C ILE A 19 -1.31 2.53 -4.97
N GLY A 20 -1.20 2.28 -6.28
CA GLY A 20 -0.61 3.21 -7.24
C GLY A 20 -1.29 4.58 -7.22
N TRP A 21 -2.62 4.62 -7.22
CA TRP A 21 -3.36 5.89 -7.12
C TRP A 21 -3.15 6.59 -5.78
N GLY A 22 -3.03 5.86 -4.67
CA GLY A 22 -2.69 6.45 -3.38
C GLY A 22 -1.29 7.08 -3.37
N LEU A 23 -0.32 6.46 -4.06
CA LEU A 23 1.02 7.02 -4.24
C LEU A 23 0.99 8.28 -5.14
N VAL A 24 0.15 8.31 -6.16
CA VAL A 24 -0.10 9.52 -6.96
C VAL A 24 -0.69 10.63 -6.08
N ASP A 25 -1.66 10.32 -5.21
CA ASP A 25 -2.22 11.28 -4.24
C ASP A 25 -1.13 11.85 -3.30
N MET A 26 -0.11 11.04 -2.96
CA MET A 26 1.05 11.45 -2.16
C MET A 26 2.09 12.27 -2.93
N GLY A 27 1.99 12.35 -4.26
CA GLY A 27 2.95 13.08 -5.11
C GLY A 27 4.01 12.21 -5.77
N CYS A 28 3.89 10.87 -5.73
CA CYS A 28 4.82 9.96 -6.41
C CYS A 28 4.61 9.91 -7.93
N GLY A 29 3.48 10.43 -8.42
CA GLY A 29 3.12 10.43 -9.83
C GLY A 29 2.32 11.66 -10.22
N ARG A 30 2.05 11.78 -11.52
CA ARG A 30 1.35 12.90 -12.12
C ARG A 30 -0.10 12.54 -12.38
N LYS A 31 -1.06 13.32 -11.84
CA LYS A 31 -2.47 13.26 -12.26
C LYS A 31 -2.69 14.07 -13.53
N GLN A 32 -2.00 15.20 -13.63
CA GLN A 32 -1.99 16.08 -14.78
C GLN A 32 -0.57 16.23 -15.32
N LYS A 33 -0.43 16.56 -16.60
CA LYS A 33 0.85 16.62 -17.32
C LYS A 33 1.91 17.45 -16.58
N ASP A 34 1.50 18.57 -15.98
CA ASP A 34 2.40 19.56 -15.36
C ASP A 34 2.55 19.40 -13.84
N ASP A 35 2.03 18.31 -13.25
CA ASP A 35 2.19 18.04 -11.82
C ASP A 35 3.68 17.90 -11.44
N ILE A 36 4.07 18.59 -10.36
CA ILE A 36 5.38 18.47 -9.75
C ILE A 36 5.38 17.27 -8.81
N LEU A 37 6.31 16.35 -9.06
CA LEU A 37 6.53 15.17 -8.23
C LEU A 37 7.24 15.53 -6.93
N ASP A 38 6.87 14.85 -5.86
CA ASP A 38 7.63 14.86 -4.60
C ASP A 38 8.60 13.68 -4.61
N SER A 39 9.90 13.94 -4.77
CA SER A 39 10.95 12.91 -4.78
C SER A 39 11.18 12.26 -3.41
N THR A 40 10.62 12.83 -2.35
CA THR A 40 10.63 12.24 -0.99
C THR A 40 9.40 11.38 -0.72
N ALA A 41 8.41 11.41 -1.61
CA ALA A 41 7.22 10.61 -1.47
C ALA A 41 7.45 9.18 -1.96
N GLY A 42 6.86 8.21 -1.25
CA GLY A 42 6.99 6.81 -1.62
C GLY A 42 6.38 5.87 -0.59
N LEU A 43 6.55 4.57 -0.85
CA LEU A 43 6.11 3.51 0.03
C LEU A 43 7.13 2.38 0.08
N GLU A 44 7.43 1.91 1.28
CA GLU A 44 8.15 0.68 1.53
C GLU A 44 7.15 -0.43 1.90
N CYS A 45 7.28 -1.57 1.23
CA CYS A 45 6.41 -2.73 1.38
C CYS A 45 7.06 -3.76 2.30
N HIS A 46 6.46 -3.98 3.48
CA HIS A 46 6.98 -4.85 4.54
C HIS A 46 6.42 -6.27 4.46
N ARG A 47 5.22 -6.42 3.92
CA ARG A 47 4.50 -7.70 3.78
C ARG A 47 3.91 -7.82 2.38
N LYS A 48 3.80 -9.04 1.87
CA LYS A 48 3.28 -9.36 0.54
C LYS A 48 2.07 -10.29 0.65
N VAL A 49 1.33 -10.44 -0.45
CA VAL A 49 0.29 -11.48 -0.58
C VAL A 49 0.90 -12.83 -0.19
N GLY A 50 0.16 -13.62 0.57
CA GLY A 50 0.61 -14.91 1.12
C GLY A 50 1.32 -14.83 2.48
N ASP A 51 1.77 -13.65 2.91
CA ASP A 51 2.40 -13.50 4.22
C ASP A 51 1.38 -13.63 5.36
N LYS A 52 1.78 -14.30 6.43
CA LYS A 52 1.07 -14.26 7.72
C LYS A 52 1.38 -12.95 8.44
N VAL A 53 0.35 -12.35 9.03
CA VAL A 53 0.45 -11.10 9.80
C VAL A 53 -0.35 -11.20 11.09
N LEU A 54 0.13 -10.49 12.11
CA LEU A 54 -0.61 -10.23 13.34
C LEU A 54 -1.14 -8.79 13.35
N ILE A 55 -2.24 -8.55 14.06
CA ILE A 55 -2.82 -7.23 14.25
C ILE A 55 -1.75 -6.24 14.73
N GLY A 56 -1.70 -5.08 14.08
CA GLY A 56 -0.73 -4.04 14.39
C GLY A 56 0.65 -4.21 13.74
N GLU A 57 0.95 -5.34 13.09
CA GLU A 57 2.17 -5.48 12.30
C GLU A 57 2.19 -4.51 11.11
N LYS A 58 3.38 -4.06 10.74
CA LYS A 58 3.55 -3.10 9.64
C LYS A 58 3.31 -3.79 8.30
N LEU A 59 2.38 -3.27 7.50
CA LEU A 59 2.19 -3.68 6.11
C LEU A 59 3.00 -2.77 5.19
N PHE A 60 2.87 -1.46 5.38
CA PHE A 60 3.52 -0.44 4.57
C PHE A 60 4.06 0.70 5.43
N THR A 61 5.17 1.29 5.00
CA THR A 61 5.62 2.60 5.51
C THR A 61 5.55 3.61 4.38
N CYS A 62 4.77 4.67 4.57
CA CYS A 62 4.53 5.72 3.60
C CYS A 62 5.32 6.99 3.93
N PHE A 63 5.98 7.58 2.94
CA PHE A 63 6.79 8.79 3.02
C PHE A 63 6.15 9.88 2.16
N CYS A 64 6.13 11.13 2.64
CA CYS A 64 5.70 12.31 1.89
C CYS A 64 6.01 13.54 2.76
N ASN A 65 6.51 14.62 2.15
CA ASN A 65 6.82 15.85 2.90
C ASN A 65 5.57 16.73 3.14
N ASN A 66 4.44 16.38 2.52
CA ASN A 66 3.17 17.10 2.69
C ASN A 66 2.15 16.26 3.47
N GLU A 67 1.83 16.68 4.68
CA GLU A 67 0.94 15.95 5.59
C GLU A 67 -0.48 15.73 5.02
N LYS A 68 -1.03 16.71 4.29
CA LYS A 68 -2.37 16.60 3.69
C LYS A 68 -2.38 15.54 2.58
N LYS A 69 -1.37 15.55 1.70
CA LYS A 69 -1.21 14.54 0.65
C LYS A 69 -0.95 13.16 1.24
N LEU A 70 -0.11 13.08 2.28
CA LEU A 70 0.15 11.84 3.00
C LEU A 70 -1.13 11.23 3.53
N LYS A 71 -1.97 12.01 4.23
CA LYS A 71 -3.24 11.53 4.77
C LYS A 71 -4.17 10.98 3.68
N SER A 72 -4.34 11.73 2.59
CA SER A 72 -5.21 11.33 1.47
C SER A 72 -4.74 10.03 0.80
N GLY A 73 -3.44 9.87 0.57
CA GLY A 73 -2.92 8.66 -0.06
C GLY A 73 -2.95 7.45 0.88
N VAL A 74 -2.63 7.64 2.16
CA VAL A 74 -2.66 6.57 3.16
C VAL A 74 -4.05 5.98 3.34
N GLU A 75 -5.10 6.82 3.37
CA GLU A 75 -6.49 6.36 3.44
C GLU A 75 -6.86 5.48 2.24
N LYS A 76 -6.40 5.85 1.04
CA LYS A 76 -6.62 5.03 -0.16
C LYS A 76 -5.83 3.71 -0.10
N ILE A 77 -4.56 3.75 0.31
CA ILE A 77 -3.68 2.57 0.38
C ILE A 77 -4.15 1.59 1.48
N SER A 78 -4.67 2.08 2.60
CA SER A 78 -5.13 1.21 3.70
C SER A 78 -6.30 0.32 3.30
N ASN A 79 -7.13 0.78 2.36
CA ASN A 79 -8.28 0.02 1.85
C ASN A 79 -7.91 -0.99 0.77
N ALA A 80 -6.64 -1.03 0.35
CA ALA A 80 -6.18 -1.86 -0.76
C ALA A 80 -5.72 -3.26 -0.33
N VAL A 81 -5.82 -3.61 0.94
CA VAL A 81 -5.33 -4.90 1.47
C VAL A 81 -6.49 -5.69 2.07
N SER A 82 -6.60 -6.97 1.70
CA SER A 82 -7.49 -7.91 2.39
C SER A 82 -6.69 -8.93 3.18
N ILE A 83 -7.15 -9.23 4.39
CA ILE A 83 -6.59 -10.25 5.28
C ILE A 83 -7.68 -11.29 5.54
N GLY A 84 -7.33 -12.57 5.48
CA GLY A 84 -8.27 -13.66 5.75
C GLY A 84 -7.57 -14.93 6.25
N PRO A 85 -8.34 -15.99 6.57
CA PRO A 85 -7.81 -17.19 7.23
C PRO A 85 -7.14 -18.18 6.26
N GLU A 86 -7.53 -18.15 4.99
CA GLU A 86 -7.13 -19.16 4.01
C GLU A 86 -5.73 -18.89 3.40
N PRO A 87 -4.91 -19.94 3.17
CA PRO A 87 -3.70 -19.84 2.39
C PRO A 87 -3.94 -19.35 0.96
N VAL A 88 -2.96 -18.65 0.38
CA VAL A 88 -3.00 -18.14 -0.99
C VAL A 88 -1.96 -18.86 -1.83
N GLU A 89 -2.36 -19.39 -2.97
CA GLU A 89 -1.43 -19.89 -3.98
C GLU A 89 -0.97 -18.73 -4.88
N ILE A 90 0.34 -18.59 -5.06
CA ILE A 90 0.94 -17.47 -5.77
C ILE A 90 1.85 -18.02 -6.87
N SER A 91 1.53 -17.66 -8.12
CA SER A 91 2.44 -17.86 -9.25
C SER A 91 2.78 -16.52 -9.88
N LEU A 92 4.08 -16.29 -10.11
CA LEU A 92 4.56 -15.10 -10.84
C LEU A 92 4.71 -15.36 -12.34
N PHE A 93 4.77 -16.63 -12.74
CA PHE A 93 4.97 -17.05 -14.12
C PHE A 93 3.82 -17.97 -14.52
N TYR A 94 3.16 -17.63 -15.61
CA TYR A 94 2.11 -18.44 -16.21
C TYR A 94 2.64 -19.02 -17.52
N ASN A 95 2.50 -20.33 -17.69
CA ASN A 95 2.90 -21.05 -18.89
C ASN A 95 1.84 -20.95 -20.00
#